data_AF-A0A5E5QU76-F1
#
_entry.id   AF-A0A5E5QU76-F1
#
_cell.length_a   1.000
_cell.length_b   1.000
_cell.length_c   1.000
_cell.angle_alpha   90.00
_cell.angle_beta   90.00
_cell.angle_gamma   90.00
#
_symmetry.space_group_name_H-M   'P 1'
#
loop_
_entity.id
_entity.type
_entity.pdbx_description
1 polymer ?
#
loop_
_entity_poly.entity_id
_entity_poly.type
_entity_poly.pdbx_seq_one_letter_code
_entity_poly.pdbx_strand_id
1 'polypeptide(L)'
;NTVIRELSKILSEMGMRLNGEKTYHSDDIVNSSIKKDKLHQIIHNYQQQNDLKKQLLVIKNLADNYPNSGSLNKALNNFDKDLGHKIKNKRVARCIFFITQKPKIKEQFKENYSMLVSILVDIALKNPRIHSVFASILSKIICDIDVDDRTRIIEGILKKFKDKPNSEDMHLWLQRIALVANLNIKDAETELVKLINFEAEQGIKFYPRPADYEYTGIWNSKEWLADSYYDLIKTHNIVSQEEIDKLDCVIHNKEVNSFYY
;
A
#
# COMPACT_ATOMS: atom_id res chain seq x y z
N ASN A 1 24.41 35.26 -11.37
CA ASN A 1 25.20 34.23 -12.09
C ASN A 1 26.60 33.98 -11.53
N THR A 2 27.33 34.99 -11.05
CA THR A 2 28.69 34.80 -10.50
C THR A 2 28.73 33.88 -9.27
N VAL A 3 27.79 34.02 -8.33
CA VAL A 3 27.72 33.22 -7.09
C VAL A 3 27.51 31.73 -7.35
N ILE A 4 26.55 31.36 -8.20
CA ILE A 4 26.25 29.96 -8.55
C ILE A 4 27.45 29.29 -9.23
N ARG A 5 28.19 30.05 -10.06
CA ARG A 5 29.37 29.55 -10.76
C ARG A 5 30.50 29.22 -9.79
N GLU A 6 30.82 30.12 -8.86
CA GLU A 6 31.90 29.87 -7.90
C GLU A 6 31.53 28.75 -6.91
N LEU A 7 30.28 28.68 -6.44
CA LEU A 7 29.79 27.55 -5.64
C LEU A 7 29.88 26.22 -6.37
N SER A 8 29.51 26.19 -7.65
CA SER A 8 29.60 24.97 -8.46
C SER A 8 31.05 24.47 -8.61
N LYS A 9 32.03 25.37 -8.74
CA LYS A 9 33.45 25.00 -8.80
C LYS A 9 33.91 24.35 -7.49
N ILE A 10 33.68 25.01 -6.36
CA ILE A 10 34.07 24.51 -5.03
C ILE A 10 33.43 23.15 -4.76
N LEU A 11 32.13 23.01 -5.05
CA LEU A 11 31.42 21.74 -4.86
C LEU A 11 31.97 20.64 -5.78
N SER A 12 32.34 20.98 -7.02
CA SER A 12 32.90 20.01 -7.95
C SER A 12 34.26 19.47 -7.50
N GLU A 13 35.08 20.28 -6.83
CA GLU A 13 36.35 19.83 -6.22
C GLU A 13 36.12 18.74 -5.16
N MET A 14 34.95 18.76 -4.49
CA MET A 14 34.54 17.76 -3.50
C MET A 14 33.69 16.62 -4.09
N GLY A 15 33.52 16.55 -5.42
CA GLY A 15 32.63 15.59 -6.07
C GLY A 15 31.13 15.84 -5.82
N MET A 16 30.77 17.02 -5.34
CA MET A 16 29.40 17.45 -5.06
C MET A 16 28.81 18.27 -6.21
N ARG A 17 27.47 18.37 -6.25
CA ARG A 17 26.74 19.19 -7.23
C ARG A 17 25.60 19.95 -6.55
N LEU A 18 25.33 21.17 -7.02
CA LEU A 18 24.17 21.93 -6.58
C LEU A 18 22.88 21.23 -7.01
N ASN A 19 21.95 21.09 -6.06
CA ASN A 19 20.61 20.59 -6.36
C ASN A 19 19.74 21.78 -6.78
N GLY A 20 19.42 21.87 -8.07
CA GLY A 20 18.62 22.96 -8.63
C GLY A 20 17.20 23.06 -8.06
N GLU A 21 16.62 21.96 -7.55
CA GLU A 21 15.31 21.99 -6.89
C GLU A 21 15.37 22.62 -5.48
N LYS A 22 16.54 22.57 -4.84
CA LYS A 22 16.75 23.07 -3.47
C LYS A 22 17.53 24.38 -3.42
N THR A 23 18.08 24.83 -4.54
CA THR A 23 18.97 25.99 -4.60
C THR A 23 18.41 27.01 -5.58
N TYR A 24 17.65 27.97 -5.07
CA TYR A 24 17.05 29.03 -5.87
C TYR A 24 16.96 30.34 -5.08
N HIS A 25 16.84 31.45 -5.78
CA HIS A 25 16.61 32.77 -5.19
C HIS A 25 15.12 32.95 -4.88
N SER A 26 14.79 33.52 -3.73
CA SER A 26 13.41 33.88 -3.36
C SER A 26 13.40 35.12 -2.48
N ASP A 27 12.50 36.05 -2.80
CA ASP A 27 12.23 37.23 -1.96
C ASP A 27 11.30 36.88 -0.77
N ASP A 28 10.54 35.80 -0.89
CA ASP A 28 9.67 35.27 0.17
C ASP A 28 10.40 34.16 0.94
N ILE A 29 11.26 34.59 1.85
CA ILE A 29 12.11 33.69 2.66
C ILE A 29 11.27 32.72 3.49
N VAL A 30 10.10 33.15 3.97
CA VAL A 30 9.24 32.34 4.86
C VAL A 30 8.66 31.15 4.11
N ASN A 31 7.99 31.39 2.98
CA ASN A 31 7.37 30.30 2.22
C ASN A 31 8.41 29.44 1.50
N SER A 32 9.49 30.04 0.98
CA SER A 32 10.56 29.29 0.28
C SER A 32 11.38 28.38 1.19
N SER A 33 11.45 28.68 2.50
CA SER A 33 12.10 27.82 3.50
C SER A 33 11.32 26.54 3.78
N ILE A 34 10.03 26.48 3.41
CA ILE A 34 9.17 25.32 3.61
C ILE A 34 9.01 24.60 2.26
N LYS A 35 9.24 23.29 2.25
CA LYS A 35 8.97 22.49 1.05
C LYS A 35 7.50 22.60 0.66
N LYS A 36 7.21 22.76 -0.62
CA LYS A 36 5.86 22.98 -1.15
C LYS A 36 4.84 21.93 -0.71
N ASP A 37 5.24 20.66 -0.66
CA ASP A 37 4.39 19.55 -0.21
C ASP A 37 4.02 19.67 1.28
N LYS A 38 4.97 20.10 2.12
CA LYS A 38 4.74 20.34 3.54
C LYS A 38 3.86 21.57 3.77
N LEU A 39 4.11 22.65 3.04
CA LEU A 39 3.31 23.87 3.12
C LEU A 39 1.86 23.58 2.73
N HIS A 40 1.65 22.84 1.63
CA HIS A 40 0.33 22.39 1.21
C HIS A 40 -0.37 21.56 2.29
N GLN A 41 0.35 20.65 2.96
CA GLN A 41 -0.21 19.86 4.06
C GLN A 41 -0.58 20.71 5.29
N ILE A 42 0.20 21.77 5.59
CA ILE A 42 -0.09 22.71 6.67
C ILE A 42 -1.38 23.49 6.38
N ILE A 43 -1.50 24.01 5.16
CA ILE A 43 -2.67 24.80 4.72
C ILE A 43 -3.91 23.90 4.61
N HIS A 44 -3.77 22.74 3.98
CA HIS A 44 -4.83 21.77 3.73
C HIS A 44 -4.70 20.57 4.68
N ASN A 45 -4.86 20.82 5.98
CA ASN A 45 -4.78 19.76 6.98
C ASN A 45 -6.02 18.85 6.94
N TYR A 46 -5.85 17.61 6.49
CA TYR A 46 -6.92 16.63 6.41
C TYR A 46 -7.57 16.35 7.78
N GLN A 47 -6.81 16.44 8.88
CA GLN A 47 -7.31 16.12 10.23
C GLN A 47 -8.41 17.08 10.69
N GLN A 48 -8.49 18.29 10.11
CA GLN A 48 -9.57 19.25 10.38
C GLN A 48 -10.91 18.84 9.78
N GLN A 49 -10.93 17.83 8.90
CA GLN A 49 -12.17 17.33 8.32
C GLN A 49 -12.82 16.29 9.23
N ASN A 50 -14.13 16.44 9.48
CA ASN A 50 -14.89 15.57 10.37
C ASN A 50 -15.21 14.19 9.74
N ASP A 51 -15.26 14.12 8.42
CA ASP A 51 -15.69 12.93 7.68
C ASP A 51 -14.53 12.23 6.97
N LEU A 52 -14.51 10.90 7.00
CA LEU A 52 -13.44 10.08 6.40
C LEU A 52 -13.30 10.32 4.89
N LYS A 53 -14.41 10.55 4.18
CA LYS A 53 -14.38 10.82 2.74
C LYS A 53 -13.73 12.17 2.48
N LYS A 54 -14.10 13.21 3.23
CA LYS A 54 -13.46 14.53 3.16
C LYS A 54 -11.98 14.48 3.52
N GLN A 55 -11.62 13.72 4.57
CA GLN A 55 -10.23 13.47 4.94
C GLN A 55 -9.44 12.89 3.76
N LEU A 56 -9.94 11.82 3.13
CA LEU A 56 -9.31 11.22 1.96
C LEU A 56 -9.29 12.13 0.73
N LEU A 57 -10.31 12.96 0.50
CA LEU A 57 -10.32 13.92 -0.62
C LEU A 57 -9.22 14.97 -0.47
N VAL A 58 -8.95 15.44 0.75
CA VAL A 58 -7.83 16.35 1.03
C VAL A 58 -6.49 15.64 0.77
N ILE A 59 -6.35 14.38 1.21
CA ILE A 59 -5.16 13.57 0.94
C ILE A 59 -4.99 13.30 -0.56
N LYS A 60 -6.08 13.04 -1.28
CA LYS A 60 -6.08 12.89 -2.74
C LYS A 60 -5.59 14.16 -3.43
N ASN A 61 -6.07 15.32 -2.99
CA ASN A 61 -5.60 16.60 -3.51
C ASN A 61 -4.09 16.80 -3.26
N LEU A 62 -3.57 16.41 -2.09
CA LEU A 62 -2.12 16.38 -1.84
C LEU A 62 -1.40 15.42 -2.81
N ALA A 63 -1.96 14.24 -3.08
CA ALA A 63 -1.38 13.25 -3.98
C ALA A 63 -1.36 13.71 -5.46
N ASP A 64 -2.40 14.40 -5.90
CA ASP A 64 -2.49 14.92 -7.27
C ASP A 64 -1.50 16.08 -7.48
N ASN A 65 -1.26 16.92 -6.46
CA ASN A 65 -0.30 18.04 -6.55
C ASN A 65 1.17 17.62 -6.28
N TYR A 66 1.39 16.66 -5.39
CA TYR A 66 2.72 16.24 -4.93
C TYR A 66 2.85 14.71 -4.90
N PRO A 67 2.89 14.06 -6.08
CA PRO A 67 2.95 12.60 -6.17
C PRO A 67 4.24 12.06 -5.55
N ASN A 68 4.16 10.89 -4.92
CA ASN A 68 5.26 10.19 -4.25
C ASN A 68 6.01 11.03 -3.19
N SER A 69 5.39 12.11 -2.70
CA SER A 69 5.97 12.98 -1.69
C SER A 69 6.00 12.30 -0.32
N GLY A 70 6.97 12.70 0.52
CA GLY A 70 7.04 12.23 1.91
C GLY A 70 5.84 12.71 2.73
N SER A 71 5.31 13.90 2.41
CA SER A 71 4.11 14.45 3.03
C SER A 71 2.86 13.61 2.76
N LEU A 72 2.70 13.08 1.54
CA LEU A 72 1.64 12.13 1.20
C LEU A 72 1.74 10.85 2.02
N ASN A 73 2.93 10.25 2.08
CA ASN A 73 3.16 9.03 2.84
C ASN A 73 2.85 9.23 4.35
N LYS A 74 3.29 10.37 4.91
CA LYS A 74 2.97 10.74 6.29
C LYS A 74 1.47 10.95 6.51
N ALA A 75 0.78 11.64 5.60
CA ALA A 75 -0.65 11.89 5.69
C ALA A 75 -1.47 10.59 5.67
N LEU A 76 -1.14 9.66 4.77
CA LEU A 76 -1.80 8.35 4.69
C LEU A 76 -1.50 7.48 5.90
N ASN A 77 -0.27 7.45 6.40
CA ASN A 77 0.05 6.71 7.63
C ASN A 77 -0.74 7.24 8.84
N ASN A 78 -0.84 8.56 8.99
CA ASN A 78 -1.63 9.15 10.06
C ASN A 78 -3.13 8.84 9.88
N PHE A 79 -3.64 8.96 8.65
CA PHE A 79 -5.02 8.57 8.33
C PHE A 79 -5.29 7.10 8.66
N ASP A 80 -4.34 6.21 8.37
CA ASP A 80 -4.44 4.79 8.63
C ASP A 80 -4.46 4.44 10.13
N LYS A 81 -3.68 5.18 10.93
CA LYS A 81 -3.76 5.12 12.40
C LYS A 81 -5.12 5.64 12.90
N ASP A 82 -5.54 6.82 12.44
CA ASP A 82 -6.81 7.44 12.81
C ASP A 82 -7.99 6.51 12.47
N LEU A 83 -7.95 5.87 11.30
CA LEU A 83 -8.94 4.90 10.84
C LEU A 83 -8.96 3.67 11.77
N GLY A 84 -7.79 3.13 12.12
CA GLY A 84 -7.68 2.01 13.07
C GLY A 84 -8.32 2.32 14.42
N HIS A 85 -8.06 3.51 14.98
CA HIS A 85 -8.70 3.96 16.23
C HIS A 85 -10.22 4.11 16.08
N LYS A 86 -10.68 4.75 15.00
CA LYS A 86 -12.12 4.93 14.71
C LYS A 86 -12.85 3.59 14.54
N ILE A 87 -12.24 2.62 13.85
CA ILE A 87 -12.82 1.29 13.65
C ILE A 87 -12.88 0.53 14.98
N LYS A 88 -11.81 0.51 15.78
CA LYS A 88 -11.82 -0.14 17.11
C LYS A 88 -12.93 0.44 18.01
N ASN A 89 -13.02 1.77 18.10
CA ASN A 89 -14.05 2.43 18.89
C ASN A 89 -15.45 2.17 18.35
N LYS A 90 -15.64 2.17 17.02
CA LYS A 90 -16.91 1.82 16.38
C LYS A 90 -17.27 0.36 16.57
N ARG A 91 -16.32 -0.59 16.57
CA ARG A 91 -16.58 -2.01 16.84
C ARG A 91 -17.07 -2.21 18.28
N VAL A 92 -16.43 -1.56 19.25
CA VAL A 92 -16.90 -1.55 20.65
C VAL A 92 -18.31 -0.97 20.74
N ALA A 93 -18.56 0.19 20.11
CA ALA A 93 -19.88 0.79 20.05
C ALA A 93 -20.90 -0.08 19.28
N ARG A 94 -20.48 -0.80 18.23
CA ARG A 94 -21.31 -1.74 17.46
C ARG A 94 -21.65 -2.98 18.26
N CYS A 95 -20.74 -3.55 19.04
CA CYS A 95 -21.04 -4.68 19.91
C CYS A 95 -22.13 -4.29 20.92
N ILE A 96 -22.10 -3.05 21.42
CA ILE A 96 -23.15 -2.49 22.28
C ILE A 96 -24.45 -2.22 21.48
N PHE A 97 -24.35 -1.75 20.24
CA PHE A 97 -25.49 -1.33 19.41
C PHE A 97 -26.16 -2.45 18.59
N PHE A 98 -25.45 -3.53 18.23
CA PHE A 98 -25.99 -4.70 17.52
C PHE A 98 -26.95 -5.51 18.37
N ILE A 99 -26.88 -5.35 19.70
CA ILE A 99 -27.95 -5.81 20.62
C ILE A 99 -29.29 -5.12 20.27
N THR A 100 -29.28 -3.97 19.58
CA THR A 100 -30.44 -3.09 19.47
C THR A 100 -31.14 -2.96 18.10
N GLN A 101 -30.51 -2.99 16.91
CA GLN A 101 -31.26 -2.76 15.63
C GLN A 101 -30.70 -3.33 14.27
N LYS A 102 -31.56 -3.25 13.23
CA LYS A 102 -31.77 -4.09 12.01
C LYS A 102 -31.28 -3.44 10.65
N PRO A 103 -31.58 -3.97 9.41
CA PRO A 103 -30.69 -4.04 8.22
C PRO A 103 -30.41 -2.77 7.37
N LYS A 104 -31.15 -1.65 7.51
CA LYS A 104 -30.93 -0.42 6.71
C LYS A 104 -29.52 0.19 6.86
N ILE A 105 -28.87 -0.10 7.98
CA ILE A 105 -27.51 0.38 8.27
C ILE A 105 -26.46 -0.31 7.39
N LYS A 106 -26.73 -1.53 6.88
CA LYS A 106 -25.77 -2.31 6.10
C LYS A 106 -25.50 -1.69 4.71
N GLU A 107 -26.52 -1.15 4.05
CA GLU A 107 -26.39 -0.51 2.72
C GLU A 107 -25.63 0.83 2.78
N GLN A 108 -25.99 1.71 3.72
CA GLN A 108 -25.25 2.97 3.93
C GLN A 108 -23.79 2.72 4.34
N PHE A 109 -23.53 1.64 5.09
CA PHE A 109 -22.18 1.22 5.42
C PHE A 109 -21.43 0.79 4.14
N LYS A 110 -22.04 -0.03 3.29
CA LYS A 110 -21.46 -0.50 2.02
C LYS A 110 -21.13 0.65 1.05
N GLU A 111 -22.03 1.60 0.87
CA GLU A 111 -21.79 2.80 0.03
C GLU A 111 -20.63 3.65 0.55
N ASN A 112 -20.43 3.70 1.87
CA ASN A 112 -19.36 4.47 2.46
C ASN A 112 -17.97 3.87 2.17
N TYR A 113 -17.78 2.55 2.26
CA TYR A 113 -16.46 1.95 1.99
C TYR A 113 -16.10 1.88 0.51
N SER A 114 -17.07 1.64 -0.38
CA SER A 114 -16.82 1.64 -1.83
C SER A 114 -16.21 2.96 -2.31
N MET A 115 -16.73 4.09 -1.79
CA MET A 115 -16.18 5.41 -2.08
C MET A 115 -14.76 5.59 -1.52
N LEU A 116 -14.50 5.18 -0.27
CA LEU A 116 -13.17 5.27 0.34
C LEU A 116 -12.15 4.45 -0.45
N VAL A 117 -12.48 3.20 -0.79
CA VAL A 117 -11.64 2.32 -1.60
C VAL A 117 -11.38 2.93 -2.97
N SER A 118 -12.41 3.48 -3.63
CA SER A 118 -12.24 4.11 -4.94
C SER A 118 -11.25 5.27 -4.92
N ILE A 119 -11.31 6.13 -3.89
CA ILE A 119 -10.36 7.24 -3.71
C ILE A 119 -8.95 6.70 -3.43
N LEU A 120 -8.82 5.72 -2.53
CA LEU A 120 -7.53 5.11 -2.19
C LEU A 120 -6.86 4.47 -3.40
N VAL A 121 -7.63 3.77 -4.24
CA VAL A 121 -7.13 3.14 -5.48
C VAL A 121 -6.64 4.20 -6.46
N ASP A 122 -7.37 5.31 -6.65
CA ASP A 122 -6.90 6.41 -7.51
C ASP A 122 -5.56 7.00 -7.03
N ILE A 123 -5.40 7.15 -5.71
CA ILE A 123 -4.13 7.59 -5.12
C ILE A 123 -3.04 6.55 -5.39
N ALA A 124 -3.28 5.26 -5.12
CA ALA A 124 -2.28 4.20 -5.24
C ALA A 124 -1.79 3.96 -6.68
N LEU A 125 -2.68 4.13 -7.68
CA LEU A 125 -2.33 4.00 -9.10
C LEU A 125 -1.27 5.01 -9.57
N LYS A 126 -1.23 6.18 -8.94
CA LYS A 126 -0.28 7.27 -9.25
C LYS A 126 0.95 7.26 -8.35
N ASN A 127 0.92 6.52 -7.24
CA ASN A 127 1.89 6.66 -6.15
C ASN A 127 2.41 5.30 -5.64
N PRO A 128 3.40 4.69 -6.34
CA PRO A 128 4.00 3.42 -5.90
C PRO A 128 4.55 3.43 -4.47
N ARG A 129 5.07 4.57 -4.01
CA ARG A 129 5.66 4.70 -2.67
C ARG A 129 4.68 4.49 -1.52
N ILE A 130 3.37 4.42 -1.78
CA ILE A 130 2.34 4.26 -0.75
C ILE A 130 1.69 2.87 -0.76
N HIS A 131 2.14 1.94 -1.61
CA HIS A 131 1.48 0.65 -1.81
C HIS A 131 1.32 -0.14 -0.51
N SER A 132 2.35 -0.18 0.34
CA SER A 132 2.27 -0.82 1.66
C SER A 132 1.23 -0.17 2.59
N VAL A 133 1.23 1.17 2.69
CA VAL A 133 0.27 1.91 3.52
C VAL A 133 -1.16 1.77 2.97
N PHE A 134 -1.32 1.78 1.65
CA PHE A 134 -2.58 1.51 0.98
C PHE A 134 -3.12 0.13 1.36
N ALA A 135 -2.27 -0.90 1.34
CA ALA A 135 -2.65 -2.25 1.73
C ALA A 135 -3.11 -2.32 3.18
N SER A 136 -2.43 -1.61 4.10
CA SER A 136 -2.87 -1.52 5.50
C SER A 136 -4.26 -0.90 5.64
N ILE A 137 -4.50 0.24 4.99
CA ILE A 137 -5.82 0.90 5.00
C ILE A 137 -6.88 -0.02 4.39
N LEU A 138 -6.57 -0.62 3.23
CA LEU A 138 -7.48 -1.51 2.52
C LEU A 138 -7.88 -2.71 3.37
N SER A 139 -6.91 -3.38 4.02
CA SER A 139 -7.16 -4.53 4.89
C SER A 139 -8.11 -4.18 6.05
N LYS A 140 -7.94 -3.02 6.68
CA LYS A 140 -8.83 -2.53 7.76
C LYS A 140 -10.25 -2.31 7.28
N ILE A 141 -10.43 -1.91 6.01
CA ILE A 141 -11.74 -1.70 5.40
C ILE A 141 -12.40 -3.04 5.08
N ILE A 142 -11.72 -3.90 4.34
CA ILE A 142 -12.32 -5.12 3.74
C ILE A 142 -12.57 -6.23 4.74
N CYS A 143 -11.79 -6.32 5.83
CA CYS A 143 -11.97 -7.37 6.85
C CYS A 143 -13.35 -7.31 7.54
N ASP A 144 -14.04 -6.18 7.48
CA ASP A 144 -15.39 -5.98 8.06
C ASP A 144 -16.54 -6.11 7.05
N ILE A 145 -16.25 -6.47 5.79
CA ILE A 145 -17.24 -6.60 4.71
C ILE A 145 -17.52 -8.09 4.45
N ASP A 146 -18.64 -8.44 3.81
CA ASP A 146 -18.92 -9.81 3.37
C ASP A 146 -17.92 -10.31 2.30
N VAL A 147 -17.80 -11.63 2.19
CA VAL A 147 -16.81 -12.29 1.33
C VAL A 147 -17.01 -11.92 -0.15
N ASP A 148 -18.26 -11.88 -0.63
CA ASP A 148 -18.57 -11.56 -2.03
C ASP A 148 -18.09 -10.14 -2.40
N ASP A 149 -18.33 -9.16 -1.53
CA ASP A 149 -17.86 -7.80 -1.73
C ASP A 149 -16.33 -7.68 -1.65
N ARG A 150 -15.66 -8.45 -0.78
CA ARG A 150 -14.19 -8.49 -0.72
C ARG A 150 -13.62 -8.96 -2.05
N THR A 151 -14.13 -10.06 -2.58
CA THR A 151 -13.72 -10.62 -3.89
C THR A 151 -13.87 -9.57 -4.97
N ARG A 152 -15.05 -8.95 -5.08
CA ARG A 152 -15.32 -7.92 -6.08
C ARG A 152 -14.38 -6.72 -5.99
N ILE A 153 -14.06 -6.28 -4.77
CA ILE A 153 -13.13 -5.16 -4.56
C ILE A 153 -11.73 -5.55 -5.01
N ILE A 154 -11.21 -6.70 -4.57
CA ILE A 154 -9.85 -7.14 -4.86
C ILE A 154 -9.65 -7.40 -6.36
N GLU A 155 -10.57 -8.11 -7.01
CA GLU A 155 -10.55 -8.31 -8.47
C GLU A 155 -10.60 -6.97 -9.22
N GLY A 156 -11.44 -6.04 -8.76
CA GLY A 156 -11.53 -4.70 -9.34
C GLY A 156 -10.23 -3.90 -9.22
N ILE A 157 -9.49 -4.07 -8.12
CA ILE A 157 -8.17 -3.45 -7.93
C ILE A 157 -7.14 -4.12 -8.83
N LEU A 158 -7.05 -5.46 -8.84
CA LEU A 158 -6.12 -6.20 -9.69
C LEU A 158 -6.27 -5.83 -11.16
N LYS A 159 -7.52 -5.78 -11.65
CA LYS A 159 -7.81 -5.34 -13.03
C LYS A 159 -7.26 -3.94 -13.34
N LYS A 160 -7.29 -3.02 -12.38
CA LYS A 160 -6.75 -1.65 -12.56
C LYS A 160 -5.22 -1.60 -12.53
N PHE A 161 -4.56 -2.57 -11.90
CA PHE A 161 -3.10 -2.64 -11.80
C PHE A 161 -2.45 -3.52 -12.88
N LYS A 162 -3.24 -4.31 -13.63
CA LYS A 162 -2.76 -5.19 -14.71
C LYS A 162 -1.84 -4.48 -15.72
N ASP A 163 -2.25 -3.32 -16.20
CA ASP A 163 -1.49 -2.56 -17.22
C ASP A 163 -0.47 -1.59 -16.61
N LYS A 164 -0.28 -1.59 -15.28
CA LYS A 164 0.62 -0.66 -14.61
C LYS A 164 2.02 -1.28 -14.48
N PRO A 165 3.07 -0.66 -15.04
CA PRO A 165 4.43 -1.12 -14.81
C PRO A 165 4.81 -0.96 -13.33
N ASN A 166 5.69 -1.83 -12.85
CA ASN A 166 6.20 -1.82 -11.47
C ASN A 166 5.09 -1.94 -10.40
N SER A 167 4.09 -2.80 -10.65
CA SER A 167 2.97 -3.08 -9.76
C SER A 167 3.15 -4.35 -8.92
N GLU A 168 4.30 -5.02 -9.02
CA GLU A 168 4.59 -6.28 -8.31
C GLU A 168 4.42 -6.17 -6.80
N ASP A 169 4.90 -5.08 -6.18
CA ASP A 169 4.70 -4.83 -4.74
C ASP A 169 3.21 -4.74 -4.38
N MET A 170 2.40 -4.05 -5.19
CA MET A 170 0.94 -4.02 -5.00
C MET A 170 0.32 -5.42 -5.12
N HIS A 171 0.74 -6.22 -6.10
CA HIS A 171 0.22 -7.57 -6.29
C HIS A 171 0.52 -8.47 -5.08
N LEU A 172 1.70 -8.34 -4.47
CA LEU A 172 2.05 -9.06 -3.24
C LEU A 172 1.16 -8.65 -2.07
N TRP A 173 0.91 -7.35 -1.89
CA TRP A 173 0.02 -6.87 -0.84
C TRP A 173 -1.42 -7.35 -1.02
N LEU A 174 -1.93 -7.34 -2.26
CA LEU A 174 -3.27 -7.85 -2.58
C LEU A 174 -3.35 -9.37 -2.41
N GLN A 175 -2.28 -10.09 -2.73
CA GLN A 175 -2.18 -11.52 -2.48
C GLN A 175 -2.23 -11.83 -0.99
N ARG A 176 -1.44 -11.13 -0.14
CA ARG A 176 -1.51 -11.29 1.32
C ARG A 176 -2.94 -11.13 1.83
N ILE A 177 -3.63 -10.10 1.35
CA ILE A 177 -5.02 -9.85 1.71
C ILE A 177 -5.93 -11.00 1.30
N ALA A 178 -5.81 -11.48 0.06
CA ALA A 178 -6.64 -12.56 -0.45
C ALA A 178 -6.37 -13.89 0.23
N LEU A 179 -5.13 -14.15 0.62
CA LEU A 179 -4.76 -15.33 1.40
C LEU A 179 -5.54 -15.36 2.72
N VAL A 180 -5.49 -14.30 3.51
CA VAL A 180 -6.21 -14.31 4.80
C VAL A 180 -7.72 -14.23 4.63
N ALA A 181 -8.20 -13.65 3.52
CA ALA A 181 -9.62 -13.59 3.20
C ALA A 181 -10.16 -14.86 2.51
N ASN A 182 -9.32 -15.88 2.30
CA ASN A 182 -9.64 -17.13 1.59
C ASN A 182 -10.28 -16.89 0.20
N LEU A 183 -9.74 -15.90 -0.54
CA LEU A 183 -10.22 -15.53 -1.86
C LEU A 183 -9.43 -16.27 -2.93
N ASN A 184 -10.13 -16.86 -3.89
CA ASN A 184 -9.51 -17.45 -5.06
C ASN A 184 -9.25 -16.35 -6.12
N ILE A 185 -8.05 -15.77 -6.12
CA ILE A 185 -7.64 -14.84 -7.18
C ILE A 185 -7.13 -15.63 -8.38
N LYS A 186 -7.85 -15.58 -9.50
CA LYS A 186 -7.44 -16.22 -10.76
C LYS A 186 -6.46 -15.39 -11.59
N ASP A 187 -6.46 -14.07 -11.41
CA ASP A 187 -5.85 -13.11 -12.36
C ASP A 187 -4.59 -12.40 -11.85
N ALA A 188 -3.96 -12.85 -10.76
CA ALA A 188 -2.73 -12.23 -10.27
C ALA A 188 -1.52 -12.81 -11.01
N GLU A 189 -1.15 -12.18 -12.13
CA GLU A 189 -0.18 -12.66 -13.13
C GLU A 189 1.31 -12.62 -12.72
N THR A 190 1.65 -12.29 -11.46
CA THR A 190 3.08 -12.14 -11.07
C THR A 190 3.74 -13.48 -10.73
N GLU A 191 5.07 -13.59 -10.95
CA GLU A 191 5.81 -14.84 -10.69
C GLU A 191 5.83 -15.25 -9.22
N LEU A 192 5.90 -14.27 -8.31
CA LEU A 192 5.77 -14.55 -6.87
C LEU A 192 4.38 -15.04 -6.51
N VAL A 193 3.34 -14.59 -7.22
CA VAL A 193 1.98 -15.10 -7.00
C VAL A 193 1.87 -16.56 -7.41
N LYS A 194 2.50 -16.96 -8.53
CA LYS A 194 2.52 -18.34 -9.01
C LYS A 194 3.16 -19.32 -8.03
N LEU A 195 4.00 -18.85 -7.10
CA LEU A 195 4.56 -19.70 -6.05
C LEU A 195 3.53 -20.17 -5.01
N ILE A 196 2.36 -19.51 -4.95
CA ILE A 196 1.29 -19.79 -3.98
C ILE A 196 0.07 -20.29 -4.76
N ASN A 197 -0.18 -21.60 -4.75
CA ASN A 197 -1.36 -22.16 -5.41
C ASN A 197 -2.63 -21.92 -4.57
N PHE A 198 -3.69 -21.38 -5.20
CA PHE A 198 -5.02 -21.27 -4.64
C PHE A 198 -5.88 -22.44 -5.13
N GLU A 199 -6.00 -23.53 -4.37
CA GLU A 199 -6.98 -24.57 -4.68
C GLU A 199 -8.35 -24.26 -4.06
N ALA A 200 -9.38 -24.29 -4.91
CA ALA A 200 -10.70 -23.71 -4.66
C ALA A 200 -11.59 -24.53 -3.69
N GLU A 201 -11.21 -25.74 -3.29
CA GLU A 201 -12.18 -26.69 -2.71
C GLU A 201 -11.94 -27.07 -1.23
N GLN A 202 -10.80 -26.74 -0.61
CA GLN A 202 -10.55 -27.11 0.80
C GLN A 202 -9.82 -26.05 1.65
N GLY A 203 -9.97 -24.77 1.30
CA GLY A 203 -9.20 -23.69 1.92
C GLY A 203 -7.77 -23.65 1.37
N ILE A 204 -7.10 -22.52 1.59
CA ILE A 204 -5.74 -22.31 1.11
C ILE A 204 -4.80 -23.33 1.75
N LYS A 205 -4.41 -24.34 0.97
CA LYS A 205 -3.27 -25.19 1.28
C LYS A 205 -2.10 -24.74 0.43
N PHE A 206 -1.10 -24.20 1.09
CA PHE A 206 0.21 -24.10 0.48
C PHE A 206 0.77 -25.50 0.44
N TYR A 207 0.74 -26.11 -0.74
CA TYR A 207 1.56 -27.30 -0.92
C TYR A 207 3.01 -26.81 -1.00
N PRO A 208 3.94 -27.32 -0.16
CA PRO A 208 5.35 -27.23 -0.51
C PRO A 208 5.48 -27.72 -1.95
N ARG A 209 6.34 -27.06 -2.74
CA ARG A 209 6.56 -27.38 -4.15
C ARG A 209 6.51 -28.91 -4.33
N PRO A 210 5.54 -29.46 -5.11
CA PRO A 210 5.47 -30.90 -5.33
C PRO A 210 6.85 -31.41 -5.78
N ALA A 211 7.25 -32.61 -5.35
CA ALA A 211 8.58 -33.16 -5.66
C ALA A 211 8.86 -33.25 -7.19
N ASP A 212 7.78 -33.23 -7.97
CA ASP A 212 7.67 -33.27 -9.42
C ASP A 212 7.42 -31.89 -10.09
N TYR A 213 7.29 -30.80 -9.33
CA TYR A 213 7.10 -29.46 -9.88
C TYR A 213 8.44 -28.87 -10.32
N GLU A 214 8.62 -28.77 -11.64
CA GLU A 214 9.78 -28.15 -12.25
C GLU A 214 9.82 -26.67 -11.86
N TYR A 215 10.82 -26.26 -11.08
CA TYR A 215 11.02 -24.86 -10.71
C TYR A 215 11.26 -24.04 -11.99
N THR A 216 10.27 -23.25 -12.39
CA THR A 216 10.35 -22.39 -13.57
C THR A 216 11.33 -21.23 -13.41
N GLY A 217 11.95 -21.07 -12.24
CA GLY A 217 12.74 -19.88 -11.91
C GLY A 217 11.82 -18.72 -11.54
N ILE A 218 12.14 -18.00 -10.46
CA ILE A 218 11.67 -16.62 -10.30
C ILE A 218 12.61 -15.69 -11.06
N TRP A 219 12.06 -14.67 -11.71
CA TRP A 219 12.78 -13.55 -12.33
C TRP A 219 13.91 -13.97 -13.26
N ASN A 220 13.74 -15.07 -14.02
CA ASN A 220 14.80 -15.66 -14.85
C ASN A 220 16.12 -15.84 -14.09
N SER A 221 16.06 -16.21 -12.81
CA SER A 221 17.22 -16.28 -11.90
C SER A 221 18.39 -17.08 -12.48
N LYS A 222 18.13 -18.12 -13.28
CA LYS A 222 19.17 -18.90 -13.95
C LYS A 222 20.05 -18.08 -14.91
N GLU A 223 19.55 -16.98 -15.47
CA GLU A 223 20.27 -16.17 -16.46
C GLU A 223 21.29 -15.21 -15.85
N TRP A 224 21.10 -14.79 -14.60
CA TRP A 224 21.90 -13.75 -13.96
C TRP A 224 22.46 -14.11 -12.58
N LEU A 225 21.96 -15.18 -11.95
CA LEU A 225 22.42 -15.65 -10.65
C LEU A 225 23.46 -16.75 -10.84
N ALA A 226 24.55 -16.70 -10.07
CA ALA A 226 25.54 -17.77 -10.11
C ALA A 226 24.95 -19.12 -9.67
N ASP A 227 25.39 -20.21 -10.28
CA ASP A 227 24.83 -21.56 -10.11
C ASP A 227 24.68 -21.96 -8.63
N SER A 228 25.69 -21.65 -7.81
CA SER A 228 25.66 -21.95 -6.37
C SER A 228 24.49 -21.31 -5.63
N TYR A 229 24.10 -20.08 -6.00
CA TYR A 229 22.95 -19.40 -5.42
C TYR A 229 21.63 -19.83 -6.08
N TYR A 230 21.64 -20.13 -7.39
CA TYR A 230 20.47 -20.67 -8.08
C TYR A 230 20.03 -22.01 -7.47
N ASP A 231 20.98 -22.90 -7.19
CA ASP A 231 20.70 -24.18 -6.55
C ASP A 231 20.12 -24.02 -5.14
N LEU A 232 20.57 -23.02 -4.38
CA LEU A 232 19.98 -22.71 -3.07
C LEU A 232 18.51 -22.28 -3.19
N ILE A 233 18.18 -21.38 -4.11
CA ILE A 233 16.80 -20.92 -4.34
C ILE A 233 15.93 -22.08 -4.87
N LYS A 234 16.50 -22.95 -5.69
CA LYS A 234 15.79 -24.12 -6.23
C LYS A 234 15.46 -25.14 -5.13
N THR A 235 16.36 -25.34 -4.17
CA THR A 235 16.25 -26.37 -3.13
C THR A 235 15.49 -25.94 -1.88
N HIS A 236 15.41 -24.63 -1.61
CA HIS A 236 14.74 -24.09 -0.42
C HIS A 236 13.38 -23.46 -0.76
N ASN A 237 12.42 -23.61 0.15
CA ASN A 237 11.15 -22.90 0.04
C ASN A 237 11.33 -21.43 0.43
N ILE A 238 10.94 -20.53 -0.47
CA ILE A 238 10.98 -19.08 -0.25
C ILE A 238 9.82 -18.61 0.63
N VAL A 239 8.75 -19.41 0.69
CA VAL A 239 7.52 -19.11 1.44
C VAL A 239 7.34 -20.10 2.57
N SER A 240 7.07 -19.58 3.77
CA SER A 240 6.81 -20.37 4.98
C SER A 240 5.32 -20.44 5.26
N GLN A 241 4.75 -21.65 5.30
CA GLN A 241 3.34 -21.84 5.65
C GLN A 241 3.06 -21.50 7.12
N GLU A 242 4.01 -21.79 8.01
CA GLU A 242 3.89 -21.48 9.44
C GLU A 242 3.70 -19.97 9.67
N GLU A 243 4.35 -19.14 8.86
CA GLU A 243 4.19 -17.68 8.94
C GLU A 243 2.88 -17.21 8.31
N ILE A 244 2.43 -17.85 7.22
CA ILE A 244 1.12 -17.56 6.60
C ILE A 244 -0.02 -17.86 7.57
N ASP A 245 0.04 -18.98 8.29
CA ASP A 245 -0.99 -19.39 9.25
C ASP A 245 -1.12 -18.42 10.43
N LYS A 246 -0.08 -17.64 10.73
CA LYS A 246 -0.06 -16.61 11.78
C LYS A 246 -0.56 -15.24 11.29
N LEU A 247 -0.86 -15.08 9.99
CA LEU A 247 -1.23 -13.77 9.44
C LEU A 247 -2.63 -13.33 9.86
N ASP A 248 -2.71 -12.10 10.35
CA ASP A 248 -3.98 -11.44 10.62
C ASP A 248 -4.63 -10.91 9.33
N CYS A 249 -5.97 -10.89 9.33
CA CYS A 249 -6.75 -10.28 8.23
C CYS A 249 -6.35 -8.82 8.03
N VAL A 250 -6.17 -8.10 9.14
CA VAL A 250 -5.71 -6.71 9.12
C VAL A 250 -4.18 -6.69 9.04
N ILE A 251 -3.65 -5.98 8.04
CA ILE A 251 -2.24 -5.61 7.97
C ILE A 251 -2.01 -4.49 8.99
N HIS A 252 -1.25 -4.76 10.03
CA HIS A 252 -0.96 -3.77 11.05
C HIS A 252 0.05 -2.74 10.57
N ASN A 253 -0.03 -1.52 11.12
CA ASN A 253 0.90 -0.45 10.78
C ASN A 253 2.39 -0.82 10.96
N LYS A 254 2.69 -1.72 11.90
CA LYS A 254 4.04 -2.23 12.15
C LYS A 254 4.61 -3.06 10.99
N GLU A 255 3.75 -3.68 10.18
CA GLU A 255 4.16 -4.50 9.02
C GLU A 255 4.57 -3.62 7.84
N VAL A 256 3.97 -2.43 7.72
CA VAL A 256 4.11 -1.56 6.53
C VAL A 256 4.99 -0.35 6.75
N ASN A 257 5.29 -0.02 8.00
CA ASN A 257 6.10 1.14 8.35
C ASN A 257 7.41 0.70 9.02
N SER A 258 8.52 0.80 8.29
CA SER A 258 9.87 0.50 8.79
C SER A 258 10.32 1.39 9.95
N PHE A 259 9.60 2.48 10.24
CA PHE A 259 9.86 3.41 11.34
C PHE A 259 8.75 3.38 12.39
N TYR A 260 8.09 2.23 12.57
CA TYR A 260 7.11 2.04 13.63
C TYR A 260 7.82 1.92 14.99
N TYR A 261 7.98 3.06 15.66
CA TYR A 261 8.41 3.15 17.07
C TYR A 261 7.20 3.21 18.00
#